data_AF-A0A354UR23-F1
#
_entry.id   AF-A0A354UR23-F1
#
_cell.length_a   1.000
_cell.length_b   1.000
_cell.length_c   1.000
_cell.angle_alpha   90.00
_cell.angle_beta   90.00
_cell.angle_gamma   90.00
#
_symmetry.space_group_name_H-M   'P 1'
#
loop_
_entity.id
_entity.type
_entity.pdbx_description
1 polymer ?
#
loop_
_entity_poly.entity_id
_entity_poly.type
_entity_poly.pdbx_seq_one_letter_code
_entity_poly.pdbx_strand_id
1 'polypeptide(L)'
;MKSEESVKEKIRSALTKKAVGYDAKEVVEEYQDTDNGLVLTKKKVTKKHFPPDTQAAKMVLDAFSEEKKDYSSMTDEELEKEKLRLIEELKNNN
;
A
#
# COMPACT_ATOMS: atom_id res chain seq x y z
N MET A 1 -17.86 8.62 -11.01
CA MET A 1 -16.66 9.37 -10.61
C MET A 1 -16.35 9.30 -9.11
N LYS A 2 -17.29 9.55 -8.16
CA LYS A 2 -17.00 9.42 -6.70
C LYS A 2 -16.58 8.01 -6.22
N SER A 3 -16.81 6.96 -7.01
CA SER A 3 -16.51 5.57 -6.65
C SER A 3 -15.05 5.17 -6.86
N GLU A 4 -14.40 5.64 -7.92
CA GLU A 4 -13.03 5.20 -8.29
C GLU A 4 -11.95 5.87 -7.45
N GLU A 5 -12.09 7.17 -7.18
CA GLU A 5 -11.17 7.93 -6.34
C GLU A 5 -11.17 7.38 -4.90
N SER A 6 -12.35 7.02 -4.40
CA SER A 6 -12.52 6.34 -3.11
C SER A 6 -11.82 4.97 -3.07
N VAL A 7 -11.83 4.23 -4.17
CA VAL A 7 -11.16 2.91 -4.24
C VAL A 7 -9.64 3.08 -4.22
N LYS A 8 -9.11 4.07 -4.96
CA LYS A 8 -7.67 4.34 -5.03
C LYS A 8 -7.10 4.74 -3.67
N GLU A 9 -7.81 5.57 -2.90
CA GLU A 9 -7.45 5.93 -1.54
C GLU A 9 -7.47 4.74 -0.58
N LYS A 10 -8.48 3.87 -0.68
CA LYS A 10 -8.56 2.64 0.13
C LYS A 10 -7.40 1.70 -0.16
N ILE A 11 -7.05 1.52 -1.43
CA ILE A 11 -5.89 0.72 -1.84
C ILE A 11 -4.61 1.32 -1.29
N ARG A 12 -4.42 2.65 -1.41
CA ARG A 12 -3.26 3.36 -0.85
C ARG A 12 -3.14 3.12 0.65
N SER A 13 -4.23 3.31 1.40
CA SER A 13 -4.25 3.11 2.86
C SER A 13 -3.90 1.66 3.24
N ALA A 14 -4.49 0.68 2.55
CA ALA A 14 -4.22 -0.73 2.82
C ALA A 14 -2.77 -1.11 2.50
N LEU A 15 -2.22 -0.61 1.39
CA LEU A 15 -0.85 -0.88 0.98
C LEU A 15 0.16 -0.25 1.94
N THR A 16 -0.09 0.99 2.38
CA THR A 16 0.74 1.66 3.40
C THR A 16 0.73 0.91 4.73
N LYS A 17 -0.44 0.43 5.19
CA LYS A 17 -0.51 -0.41 6.40
C LYS A 17 0.31 -1.69 6.28
N LYS A 18 0.27 -2.34 5.11
CA LYS A 18 1.09 -3.53 4.84
C LYS A 18 2.59 -3.20 4.85
N ALA A 19 2.97 -2.07 4.26
CA ALA A 19 4.36 -1.63 4.19
C ALA A 19 5.00 -1.40 5.57
N VAL A 20 4.27 -0.77 6.50
CA VAL A 20 4.79 -0.44 7.83
C VAL A 20 4.50 -1.51 8.89
N GLY A 21 3.75 -2.55 8.53
CA GLY A 21 3.24 -3.55 9.48
C GLY A 21 2.01 -3.05 10.23
N TYR A 22 1.18 -3.99 10.69
CA TYR A 22 -0.06 -3.67 11.41
C TYR A 22 -0.53 -4.84 12.28
N ASP A 23 -1.36 -4.52 13.27
CA ASP A 23 -2.08 -5.52 14.05
C ASP A 23 -3.50 -5.69 13.51
N ALA A 24 -3.94 -6.94 13.35
CA ALA A 24 -5.30 -7.28 13.01
C ALA A 24 -6.02 -7.95 14.17
N LYS A 25 -7.31 -7.66 14.32
CA LYS A 25 -8.20 -8.31 15.27
C LYS A 25 -9.17 -9.20 14.52
N GLU A 26 -9.06 -10.49 14.72
CA GLU A 26 -10.02 -11.48 14.23
C GLU A 26 -11.01 -11.81 15.36
N VAL A 27 -12.30 -11.70 15.08
CA VAL A 27 -13.37 -12.01 16.03
C VAL A 27 -14.17 -13.17 15.46
N VAL A 28 -14.22 -14.28 16.19
CA VAL A 28 -15.05 -15.44 15.89
C VAL A 28 -16.16 -15.50 16.92
N GLU A 29 -17.40 -15.45 16.46
CA GLU A 29 -18.61 -15.51 17.27
C GLU A 29 -19.39 -16.77 16.89
N GLU A 30 -19.61 -17.63 17.87
CA GLU A 30 -20.40 -18.86 17.76
C GLU A 30 -21.79 -18.56 18.34
N TYR A 31 -22.83 -18.83 17.54
CA TYR A 31 -24.22 -18.66 17.92
C TYR A 31 -24.90 -20.02 17.97
N GLN A 32 -25.79 -20.20 18.93
CA GLN A 32 -26.65 -21.37 19.05
C GLN A 32 -28.11 -20.93 18.86
N ASP A 33 -28.84 -21.70 18.08
CA ASP A 33 -30.28 -21.52 17.92
C ASP A 33 -31.01 -22.13 19.12
N THR A 34 -31.94 -21.38 19.69
CA THR A 34 -32.72 -21.76 20.87
C THR A 34 -34.18 -21.40 20.62
N ASP A 35 -35.10 -21.89 21.46
CA ASP A 35 -36.52 -21.54 21.35
C ASP A 35 -36.80 -20.02 21.44
N ASN A 36 -35.83 -19.24 21.96
CA ASN A 36 -35.88 -17.79 22.05
C ASN A 36 -35.03 -17.08 20.98
N GLY A 37 -34.55 -17.80 19.96
CA GLY A 37 -33.75 -17.31 18.84
C GLY A 37 -32.24 -17.55 18.97
N LEU A 38 -31.46 -16.91 18.10
CA LEU A 38 -30.00 -17.01 18.04
C LEU A 38 -29.34 -16.34 19.25
N VAL A 39 -28.70 -17.14 20.10
CA VAL A 39 -27.94 -16.68 21.27
C VAL A 39 -26.45 -16.81 21.00
N LEU A 40 -25.68 -15.75 21.25
CA LEU A 40 -24.21 -15.79 21.20
C LEU A 40 -23.69 -16.67 22.35
N THR A 41 -23.08 -17.80 22.04
CA THR A 41 -22.59 -18.75 23.06
C THR A 41 -21.11 -18.60 23.31
N LYS A 42 -20.33 -18.16 22.32
CA LYS A 42 -18.88 -18.00 22.48
C LYS A 42 -18.32 -16.94 21.55
N LYS A 43 -17.40 -16.14 22.10
CA LYS A 43 -16.66 -15.10 21.36
C LYS A 43 -15.16 -15.28 21.56
N LYS A 44 -14.44 -15.62 20.50
CA LYS A 44 -12.98 -15.70 20.49
C LYS A 44 -12.41 -14.48 19.76
N VAL A 45 -11.56 -13.72 20.46
CA VAL A 45 -10.85 -12.58 19.88
C VAL A 45 -9.38 -12.92 19.75
N THR A 46 -8.87 -12.96 18.53
CA THR A 46 -7.45 -13.19 18.23
C THR A 46 -6.83 -11.89 17.73
N LYS A 47 -5.71 -11.48 18.33
CA LYS A 47 -4.88 -10.40 17.80
C LYS A 47 -3.70 -11.01 17.06
N LYS A 48 -3.51 -10.66 15.80
CA LYS A 48 -2.38 -11.10 14.98
C LYS A 48 -1.54 -9.90 14.60
N HIS A 49 -0.24 -10.02 14.80
CA HIS A 49 0.73 -9.04 14.33
C HIS A 49 1.18 -9.41 12.92
N PHE A 50 1.12 -8.46 11.99
CA PHE A 50 1.68 -8.57 10.65
C PHE A 50 2.90 -7.66 10.57
N PRO A 51 4.12 -8.22 10.38
CA PRO A 51 5.33 -7.43 10.32
C PRO A 51 5.35 -6.54 9.05
N PRO A 52 6.24 -5.53 9.02
CA PRO A 52 6.48 -4.73 7.82
C PRO A 52 6.82 -5.59 6.60
N ASP A 53 6.26 -5.24 5.44
CA ASP A 53 6.48 -5.91 4.16
C ASP A 53 7.32 -5.03 3.23
N THR A 54 8.52 -5.50 2.90
CA THR A 54 9.49 -4.77 2.05
C THR A 54 9.02 -4.61 0.61
N GLN A 55 8.23 -5.56 0.08
CA GLN A 55 7.66 -5.44 -1.26
C GLN A 55 6.58 -4.35 -1.28
N ALA A 56 5.71 -4.31 -0.25
CA ALA A 56 4.73 -3.25 -0.10
C ALA A 56 5.39 -1.89 0.12
N ALA A 57 6.46 -1.82 0.91
CA ALA A 57 7.24 -0.60 1.10
C ALA A 57 7.82 -0.09 -0.21
N LYS A 58 8.44 -0.97 -1.01
CA LYS A 58 8.95 -0.62 -2.35
C LYS A 58 7.84 -0.07 -3.25
N MET A 59 6.68 -0.74 -3.31
CA MET A 59 5.55 -0.28 -4.13
C MET A 59 5.03 1.10 -3.68
N VAL A 60 4.98 1.36 -2.38
CA VAL A 60 4.58 2.67 -1.83
C VAL A 60 5.61 3.74 -2.24
N LEU A 61 6.90 3.46 -2.08
CA LEU A 61 7.95 4.41 -2.46
C LEU A 61 7.97 4.66 -3.99
N ASP A 62 7.77 3.64 -4.81
CA ASP A 62 7.76 3.76 -6.28
C ASP A 62 6.48 4.44 -6.83
N ALA A 63 5.35 4.28 -6.15
CA ALA A 63 4.05 4.79 -6.59
C ALA A 63 3.70 6.16 -5.99
N PHE A 64 4.26 6.50 -4.83
CA PHE A 64 4.01 7.77 -4.12
C PHE A 64 5.26 8.64 -3.97
N SER A 65 6.39 8.27 -4.57
CA SER A 65 7.48 9.22 -4.77
C SER A 65 6.97 10.35 -5.66
N GLU A 66 6.94 11.55 -5.10
CA GLU A 66 6.69 12.79 -5.85
C GLU A 66 7.79 13.04 -6.90
N GLU A 67 8.90 12.30 -6.82
CA GLU A 67 10.07 12.37 -7.70
C GLU A 67 9.99 11.54 -8.98
N LYS A 68 8.83 10.98 -9.34
CA LYS A 68 8.67 10.48 -10.72
C LYS A 68 8.61 11.69 -11.66
N LYS A 69 9.79 12.15 -12.08
CA LYS A 69 9.96 13.03 -13.23
C LYS A 69 9.20 12.39 -14.38
N ASP A 70 8.13 13.05 -14.79
CA ASP A 70 7.33 12.61 -15.93
C ASP A 70 8.08 12.93 -17.22
N TYR A 71 8.85 11.94 -17.69
CA TYR A 71 9.60 12.02 -18.93
C TYR A 71 8.72 12.01 -20.18
N SER A 72 7.42 11.68 -20.07
CA SER A 72 6.52 11.55 -21.22
C SER A 72 6.21 12.87 -21.90
N SER A 73 6.46 13.99 -21.22
CA SER A 73 6.21 15.35 -21.71
C SER A 73 7.45 16.04 -22.29
N MET A 74 8.63 15.41 -22.24
CA MET A 74 9.89 15.99 -22.68
C MET A 74 10.11 15.79 -24.19
N THR A 75 10.75 16.76 -24.85
CA THR A 75 11.19 16.59 -26.24
C THR A 75 12.41 15.68 -26.34
N ASP A 76 12.72 15.22 -27.55
CA ASP A 76 13.91 14.38 -27.80
C ASP A 76 15.21 15.07 -27.34
N GLU A 77 15.34 16.39 -27.56
CA GLU A 77 16.51 17.16 -27.11
C GLU A 77 16.59 17.25 -25.58
N GLU A 78 15.45 17.42 -24.92
CA GLU A 78 15.37 17.48 -23.46
C GLU A 78 15.69 16.12 -22.83
N LEU A 79 15.22 15.01 -23.44
CA LEU A 79 15.53 13.65 -23.03
C LEU A 79 17.02 13.33 -23.16
N GLU A 80 17.66 13.72 -24.26
CA GLU A 80 19.09 13.46 -24.45
C GLU A 80 19.93 14.23 -23.43
N LYS A 81 19.53 15.47 -23.09
CA LYS A 81 20.19 16.25 -22.03
C LYS A 81 20.03 15.61 -20.64
N GLU A 82 18.84 15.14 -20.30
CA GLU A 82 18.59 14.49 -19.02
C GLU A 82 19.30 13.13 -18.90
N LYS A 83 19.39 12.37 -20.00
CA LYS A 83 20.21 11.16 -20.08
C LYS A 83 21.68 11.45 -19.79
N LEU A 84 22.26 12.49 -20.40
CA LEU A 84 23.65 12.88 -20.15
C LEU A 84 23.87 13.27 -18.68
N ARG A 85 22.96 14.06 -18.10
CA ARG A 85 22.99 14.44 -16.67
C ARG A 85 23.01 13.21 -15.76
N LEU A 86 22.10 12.25 -15.99
CA LEU A 86 22.00 11.02 -15.18
C LEU A 86 23.26 10.14 -15.30
N ILE A 87 23.84 10.04 -16.50
CA ILE A 87 25.10 9.30 -16.70
C ILE A 87 26.25 9.94 -15.92
N GLU A 88 26.32 11.27 -15.89
CA GLU A 88 27.34 12.00 -15.12
C GLU A 88 27.17 11.80 -13.61
N GLU A 89 25.92 11.86 -13.12
CA GLU A 89 25.58 11.61 -11.71
C GLU A 89 25.97 10.20 -11.26
N LEU A 90 25.74 9.19 -12.10
CA LEU A 90 26.17 7.81 -11.83
C LEU A 90 27.69 7.64 -11.83
N LYS A 91 28.41 8.35 -12.69
CA LYS A 91 29.89 8.32 -12.72
C LYS A 91 30.49 8.96 -11.47
N ASN A 92 29.86 9.98 -10.92
CA ASN A 92 30.35 10.72 -9.75
C ASN A 92 29.98 10.08 -8.40
N ASN A 93 28.97 9.20 -8.38
CA ASN A 93 28.55 8.44 -7.19
C ASN A 93 29.26 7.09 -7.04
N ASN A 94 30.39 6.88 -7.73
CA ASN A 94 31.15 5.63 -7.77
C ASN A 94 32.57 5.82 -7.26
#